data_AF-A0A4Q1JLG1-F1
#
_entry.id   AF-A0A4Q1JLG1-F1
#
_cell.length_a   1.000
_cell.length_b   1.000
_cell.length_c   1.000
_cell.angle_alpha   90.00
_cell.angle_beta   90.00
_cell.angle_gamma   90.00
#
_symmetry.space_group_name_H-M   'P 1'
#
loop_
_entity.id
_entity.type
_entity.pdbx_description
1 polymer ?
#
loop_
_entity_poly.entity_id
_entity_poly.type
_entity_poly.pdbx_seq_one_letter_code
_entity_poly.pdbx_strand_id
1 'polypeptide(L)'
;MGALCLLPIRWTMPMSTNVLQKESIHMSELQANISGIIKSSVIDGPGNRMVIFFQACNLNCLYCHNSHTIGLCNLCGLCVQNCPTQSLKIDASNKQIIHNASTCTHCDNCLKNCPENSSPFYKKMTVEHLISEIEEVKDFISGITVSGGEVMLQSEFLKQLFISIKTHPELNHLSILVDSNGNIDENRWNQVLDWVDGFMLDIKAYSSDVHKKITGHTNEKILNSIRYLDSKNKLSELRLVLVPGYNNSKEEIETISGFMQSLSPEVRKVLIKLRKHGIREKYHYLSEPTQLDIAQAVEILESDKHKLLVI
;
A
#
# COMPACT_ATOMS: atom_id res chain seq x y z
N MET A 1 42.11 41.09 30.01
CA MET A 1 41.32 40.60 31.16
C MET A 1 40.05 41.43 31.18
N GLY A 2 38.82 40.96 30.93
CA GLY A 2 38.31 39.63 30.63
C GLY A 2 37.11 39.74 29.69
N ALA A 3 36.84 38.67 28.95
CA ALA A 3 35.75 38.56 27.99
C ALA A 3 34.41 38.31 28.70
N LEU A 4 33.36 39.04 28.32
CA LEU A 4 31.98 38.68 28.66
C LEU A 4 31.52 37.52 27.74
N CYS A 5 31.27 36.38 28.36
CA CYS A 5 30.74 35.18 27.73
C CYS A 5 29.20 35.29 27.65
N LEU A 6 28.65 35.31 26.43
CA LEU A 6 27.20 35.19 26.21
C LEU A 6 26.84 33.70 26.15
N LEU A 7 26.06 33.22 27.12
CA LEU A 7 25.50 31.87 27.13
C LEU A 7 24.21 31.81 26.27
N PRO A 8 23.94 30.73 25.53
CA PRO A 8 22.70 30.55 24.81
C PRO A 8 21.57 30.15 25.77
N ILE A 9 20.42 30.82 25.66
CA ILE A 9 19.19 30.47 26.38
C ILE A 9 18.62 29.19 25.75
N ARG A 10 18.80 28.05 26.43
CA ARG A 10 18.09 26.81 26.14
C ARG A 10 16.64 26.95 26.60
N TRP A 11 15.70 27.01 25.66
CA TRP A 11 14.29 26.79 25.94
C TRP A 11 14.04 25.29 26.05
N THR A 12 14.24 24.72 27.24
CA THR A 12 13.68 23.41 27.59
C THR A 12 12.33 23.63 28.23
N MET A 13 11.25 23.51 27.44
CA MET A 13 9.91 23.36 28.01
C MET A 13 9.84 21.96 28.66
N PRO A 14 9.48 21.84 29.94
CA PRO A 14 9.19 20.54 30.52
C PRO A 14 7.85 20.05 29.95
N MET A 15 7.87 19.06 29.06
CA MET A 15 6.66 18.31 28.74
C MET A 15 6.20 17.61 30.02
N SER A 16 4.98 17.91 30.47
CA SER A 16 4.41 17.31 31.67
C SER A 16 4.34 15.79 31.51
N THR A 17 4.79 15.04 32.52
CA THR A 17 4.78 13.57 32.57
C THR A 17 3.40 12.96 32.30
N ASN A 18 2.32 13.69 32.60
CA ASN A 18 0.94 13.29 32.33
C ASN A 18 0.54 13.28 30.84
N VAL A 19 1.18 14.08 29.98
CA VAL A 19 0.90 14.06 28.52
C VAL A 19 1.63 12.88 27.88
N LEU A 20 2.89 12.65 28.25
CA LEU A 20 3.68 11.52 27.79
C LEU A 20 3.09 10.17 28.21
N GLN A 21 2.52 10.07 29.41
CA GLN A 21 1.80 8.86 29.84
C GLN A 21 0.47 8.66 29.11
N LYS A 22 -0.25 9.73 28.77
CA LYS A 22 -1.55 9.63 28.08
C LYS A 22 -1.39 9.30 26.60
N GLU A 23 -0.34 9.82 25.96
CA GLU A 23 0.07 9.43 24.61
C GLU A 23 0.59 7.99 24.58
N SER A 24 1.41 7.56 25.56
CA SER A 24 1.92 6.18 25.62
C SER A 24 0.86 5.12 25.95
N ILE A 25 -0.16 5.45 26.75
CA ILE A 25 -1.31 4.56 27.00
C ILE A 25 -2.19 4.41 25.75
N HIS A 26 -2.27 5.44 24.91
CA HIS A 26 -3.04 5.37 23.65
C HIS A 26 -2.29 4.61 22.54
N MET A 27 -0.96 4.48 22.66
CA MET A 27 -0.08 3.82 21.69
C MET A 27 -0.21 2.28 21.71
N SER A 28 -0.35 1.66 22.88
CA SER A 28 -0.38 0.19 23.01
C SER A 28 -1.71 -0.46 22.59
N GLU A 29 -2.77 0.33 22.40
CA GLU A 29 -4.09 -0.14 21.94
C GLU A 29 -4.33 0.12 20.45
N LEU A 30 -3.49 0.92 19.78
CA LEU A 30 -3.69 1.24 18.37
C LEU A 30 -3.43 0.00 17.51
N GLN A 31 -4.45 -0.43 16.77
CA GLN A 31 -4.40 -1.65 15.97
C GLN A 31 -4.69 -1.35 14.49
N ALA A 32 -3.99 -2.07 13.63
CA ALA A 32 -4.29 -2.14 12.20
C ALA A 32 -4.79 -3.52 11.82
N ASN A 33 -5.61 -3.58 10.77
CA ASN A 33 -6.00 -4.84 10.15
C ASN A 33 -4.96 -5.22 9.10
N ILE A 34 -4.19 -6.27 9.37
CA ILE A 34 -3.08 -6.76 8.52
C ILE A 34 -3.54 -8.04 7.83
N SER A 35 -3.62 -8.02 6.50
CA SER A 35 -4.06 -9.13 5.66
C SER A 35 -2.97 -10.17 5.40
N GLY A 36 -1.71 -9.76 5.49
CA GLY A 36 -0.57 -10.65 5.34
C GLY A 36 0.77 -9.94 5.53
N ILE A 37 1.81 -10.74 5.73
CA ILE A 37 3.19 -10.29 5.83
C ILE A 37 4.04 -11.19 4.93
N ILE A 38 4.84 -10.58 4.06
CA ILE A 38 5.92 -11.26 3.34
C ILE A 38 7.23 -10.81 3.97
N LYS A 39 7.98 -11.76 4.54
CA LYS A 39 9.21 -11.49 5.28
C LYS A 39 10.38 -11.05 4.40
N SER A 40 10.36 -11.41 3.11
CA SER A 40 11.41 -11.08 2.14
C SER A 40 10.82 -11.03 0.73
N SER A 41 10.93 -9.87 0.08
CA SER A 41 10.49 -9.61 -1.29
C SER A 41 11.50 -8.75 -2.03
N VAL A 42 11.73 -9.06 -3.30
CA VAL A 42 12.58 -8.28 -4.23
C VAL A 42 11.77 -7.58 -5.32
N ILE A 43 10.44 -7.65 -5.25
CA ILE A 43 9.53 -7.07 -6.26
C ILE A 43 8.75 -5.86 -5.74
N ASP A 44 8.58 -5.72 -4.41
CA ASP A 44 7.78 -4.67 -3.78
C ASP A 44 8.58 -3.39 -3.45
N GLY A 45 9.52 -3.07 -4.34
CA GLY A 45 10.44 -1.93 -4.23
C GLY A 45 11.91 -2.34 -4.31
N PRO A 46 12.84 -1.37 -4.32
CA PRO A 46 14.27 -1.63 -4.38
C PRO A 46 14.81 -2.35 -3.14
N GLY A 47 15.71 -3.31 -3.38
CA GLY A 47 16.35 -4.15 -2.37
C GLY A 47 15.49 -5.34 -1.94
N ASN A 48 15.92 -6.03 -0.89
CA ASN A 48 15.10 -7.05 -0.24
C ASN A 48 14.28 -6.39 0.86
N ARG A 49 12.95 -6.54 0.84
CA ARG A 49 12.04 -5.81 1.72
C ARG A 49 11.08 -6.75 2.43
N MET A 50 10.76 -6.44 3.68
CA MET A 50 9.57 -7.01 4.30
C MET A 50 8.35 -6.22 3.84
N VAL A 51 7.27 -6.91 3.47
CA VAL A 51 6.05 -6.30 2.97
C VAL A 51 4.90 -6.57 3.92
N ILE A 52 4.23 -5.53 4.36
CA ILE A 52 3.09 -5.60 5.29
C ILE A 52 1.85 -5.19 4.51
N PHE A 53 0.94 -6.15 4.29
CA PHE A 53 -0.29 -5.91 3.56
C PHE A 53 -1.41 -5.54 4.54
N PHE A 54 -2.01 -4.39 4.34
CA PHE A 54 -3.12 -3.87 5.13
C PHE A 54 -4.46 -4.26 4.50
N GLN A 55 -5.47 -4.45 5.33
CA GLN A 55 -6.85 -4.69 4.93
C GLN A 55 -7.60 -3.36 4.74
N ALA A 56 -8.65 -3.39 3.91
CA ALA A 56 -9.50 -2.32 3.43
C ALA A 56 -8.92 -1.54 2.26
N CYS A 57 -9.71 -1.35 1.20
CA CYS A 57 -9.39 -0.54 0.04
C CYS A 57 -10.61 0.29 -0.37
N ASN A 58 -10.37 1.53 -0.78
CA ASN A 58 -11.40 2.46 -1.24
C ASN A 58 -11.58 2.45 -2.77
N LEU A 59 -11.00 1.47 -3.47
CA LEU A 59 -11.21 1.21 -4.89
C LEU A 59 -11.69 -0.25 -5.07
N ASN A 60 -12.31 -0.53 -6.21
CA ASN A 60 -12.79 -1.88 -6.55
C ASN A 60 -12.34 -2.31 -7.95
N CYS A 61 -11.02 -2.28 -8.18
CA CYS A 61 -10.42 -2.47 -9.51
C CYS A 61 -10.86 -3.79 -10.17
N LEU A 62 -11.20 -3.75 -11.47
CA LEU A 62 -11.58 -4.93 -12.26
C LEU A 62 -10.50 -6.02 -12.20
N TYR A 63 -9.23 -5.61 -12.29
CA TYR A 63 -8.07 -6.48 -12.28
C TYR A 63 -7.40 -6.65 -10.90
N CYS A 64 -8.08 -6.33 -9.80
CA CYS A 64 -7.49 -6.47 -8.47
C CYS A 64 -7.11 -7.94 -8.19
N HIS A 65 -5.81 -8.23 -8.09
CA HIS A 65 -5.27 -9.55 -7.72
C HIS A 65 -5.50 -9.89 -6.24
N ASN A 66 -5.60 -8.86 -5.40
CA ASN A 66 -5.81 -9.00 -3.96
C ASN A 66 -7.22 -8.55 -3.57
N SER A 67 -8.26 -8.94 -4.32
CA SER A 67 -9.61 -8.41 -4.08
C SER A 67 -10.11 -8.67 -2.66
N HIS A 68 -9.65 -9.73 -2.01
CA HIS A 68 -9.95 -10.06 -0.62
C HIS A 68 -9.40 -9.05 0.41
N THR A 69 -8.60 -8.05 0.00
CA THR A 69 -8.16 -6.93 0.84
C THR A 69 -9.09 -5.72 0.78
N ILE A 70 -10.15 -5.74 -0.05
CA ILE A 70 -11.00 -4.56 -0.27
C ILE A 70 -11.93 -4.27 0.90
N GLY A 71 -12.70 -5.25 1.36
CA GLY A 71 -13.73 -5.04 2.39
C GLY A 71 -13.29 -5.44 3.79
N LEU A 72 -13.96 -4.90 4.80
CA LEU A 72 -13.86 -5.38 6.17
C LEU A 72 -14.90 -6.48 6.41
N CYS A 73 -14.53 -7.51 7.17
CA CYS A 73 -15.45 -8.61 7.46
C CYS A 73 -16.61 -8.14 8.34
N ASN A 74 -17.85 -8.38 7.89
CA ASN A 74 -19.07 -8.09 8.64
C ASN A 74 -19.57 -9.27 9.48
N LEU A 75 -18.78 -10.35 9.58
CA LEU A 75 -19.10 -11.57 10.35
C LEU A 75 -20.40 -12.27 9.93
N CYS A 76 -20.82 -12.15 8.67
CA CYS A 76 -21.99 -12.87 8.15
C CYS A 76 -21.91 -14.40 8.26
N GLY A 77 -20.71 -14.96 8.43
CA GLY A 77 -20.50 -16.40 8.64
C GLY A 77 -20.55 -17.27 7.39
N LEU A 78 -20.78 -16.72 6.20
CA LEU A 78 -20.83 -17.49 4.95
C LEU A 78 -19.54 -18.27 4.68
N CYS A 79 -18.38 -17.70 5.03
CA CYS A 79 -17.09 -18.39 4.90
C CYS A 79 -16.97 -19.60 5.83
N VAL A 80 -17.56 -19.52 7.02
CA VAL A 80 -17.59 -20.61 8.02
C VAL A 80 -18.53 -21.71 7.55
N GLN A 81 -19.73 -21.36 7.10
CA GLN A 81 -20.73 -22.30 6.60
C GLN A 81 -20.22 -23.12 5.40
N ASN A 82 -19.48 -22.47 4.50
CA ASN A 82 -19.01 -23.08 3.26
C ASN A 82 -17.56 -23.57 3.33
N CYS A 83 -16.95 -23.66 4.53
CA CYS A 83 -15.57 -24.14 4.67
C CYS A 83 -15.53 -25.69 4.56
N PRO A 84 -14.95 -26.28 3.50
CA PRO A 84 -15.00 -27.73 3.29
C PRO A 84 -14.30 -28.53 4.41
N THR A 85 -13.27 -27.93 5.01
CA THR A 85 -12.45 -28.51 6.07
C THR A 85 -12.89 -28.09 7.47
N GLN A 86 -13.93 -27.26 7.59
CA GLN A 86 -14.41 -26.70 8.86
C GLN A 86 -13.31 -25.97 9.66
N SER A 87 -12.33 -25.39 8.96
CA SER A 87 -11.17 -24.72 9.55
C SER A 87 -11.46 -23.30 10.03
N LEU A 88 -12.69 -22.81 9.88
CA LEU A 88 -13.08 -21.45 10.22
C LEU A 88 -14.16 -21.47 11.31
N LYS A 89 -14.08 -20.54 12.26
CA LYS A 89 -15.08 -20.35 13.32
C LYS A 89 -15.33 -18.87 13.57
N ILE A 90 -16.56 -18.49 13.89
CA ILE A 90 -16.86 -17.12 14.32
C ILE A 90 -16.45 -16.94 15.78
N ASP A 91 -15.70 -15.87 16.05
CA ASP A 91 -15.43 -15.35 17.39
C ASP A 91 -16.15 -14.01 17.55
N ALA A 92 -17.37 -14.09 18.09
CA ALA A 92 -18.22 -12.92 18.30
C ALA A 92 -17.64 -11.95 19.34
N SER A 93 -16.91 -12.45 20.33
CA SER A 93 -16.32 -11.64 21.40
C SER A 93 -15.27 -10.69 20.86
N ASN A 94 -14.37 -11.19 20.00
CA ASN A 94 -13.30 -10.39 19.40
C ASN A 94 -13.68 -9.80 18.02
N LYS A 95 -14.90 -10.06 17.56
CA LYS A 95 -15.44 -9.65 16.25
C LYS A 95 -14.53 -10.07 15.09
N GLN A 96 -14.17 -11.35 15.05
CA GLN A 96 -13.27 -11.90 14.02
C GLN A 96 -13.67 -13.32 13.59
N ILE A 97 -13.07 -13.79 12.50
CA ILE A 97 -13.10 -15.21 12.12
C ILE A 97 -11.80 -15.84 12.62
N ILE A 98 -11.90 -16.90 13.40
CA ILE A 98 -10.76 -17.73 13.81
C ILE A 98 -10.48 -18.71 12.68
N HIS A 99 -9.22 -18.77 12.27
CA HIS A 99 -8.71 -19.71 11.28
C HIS A 99 -7.78 -20.73 11.94
N ASN A 100 -8.07 -22.02 11.73
CA ASN A 100 -7.21 -23.12 12.14
C ASN A 100 -6.31 -23.57 10.97
N ALA A 101 -5.07 -23.11 10.96
CA ALA A 101 -4.09 -23.40 9.92
C ALA A 101 -3.76 -24.90 9.78
N SER A 102 -3.84 -25.70 10.85
CA SER A 102 -3.47 -27.13 10.77
C SER A 102 -4.48 -28.00 10.02
N THR A 103 -5.70 -27.50 9.85
CA THR A 103 -6.79 -28.21 9.14
C THR A 103 -7.11 -27.57 7.79
N CYS A 104 -6.61 -26.36 7.53
CA CYS A 104 -6.91 -25.62 6.32
C CYS A 104 -6.13 -26.19 5.14
N THR A 105 -6.83 -26.46 4.04
CA THR A 105 -6.21 -26.92 2.79
C THR A 105 -5.88 -25.79 1.83
N HIS A 106 -6.07 -24.52 2.24
CA HIS A 106 -5.86 -23.34 1.41
C HIS A 106 -6.62 -23.40 0.06
N CYS A 107 -7.86 -23.89 0.09
CA CYS A 107 -8.70 -24.00 -1.11
C CYS A 107 -9.31 -22.66 -1.60
N ASP A 108 -9.13 -21.59 -0.83
CA ASP A 108 -9.62 -20.23 -1.08
C ASP A 108 -11.15 -20.08 -1.23
N ASN A 109 -11.93 -21.10 -0.89
CA ASN A 109 -13.39 -21.02 -0.99
C ASN A 109 -13.99 -19.88 -0.16
N CYS A 110 -13.36 -19.59 1.00
CA CYS A 110 -13.74 -18.49 1.87
C CYS A 110 -13.46 -17.11 1.26
N LEU A 111 -12.42 -16.98 0.42
CA LEU A 111 -12.06 -15.72 -0.24
C LEU A 111 -12.93 -15.50 -1.48
N LYS A 112 -13.07 -16.53 -2.32
CA LYS A 112 -13.81 -16.46 -3.59
C LYS A 112 -15.28 -16.09 -3.39
N ASN A 113 -15.89 -16.60 -2.32
CA ASN A 113 -17.31 -16.42 -2.04
C ASN A 113 -17.62 -15.35 -0.98
N CYS A 114 -16.63 -14.55 -0.56
CA CYS A 114 -16.88 -13.48 0.40
C CYS A 114 -17.59 -12.30 -0.29
N PRO A 115 -18.83 -11.95 0.09
CA PRO A 115 -19.56 -10.84 -0.54
C PRO A 115 -18.89 -9.49 -0.33
N GLU A 116 -18.18 -9.34 0.80
CA GLU A 116 -17.45 -8.13 1.15
C GLU A 116 -16.11 -8.01 0.39
N ASN A 117 -15.69 -9.03 -0.36
CA ASN A 117 -14.30 -9.15 -0.83
C ASN A 117 -13.32 -8.94 0.34
N SER A 118 -13.57 -9.66 1.44
CA SER A 118 -12.73 -9.66 2.64
C SER A 118 -12.01 -10.99 2.81
N SER A 119 -11.23 -11.11 3.87
CA SER A 119 -10.47 -12.32 4.20
C SER A 119 -10.72 -12.74 5.64
N PRO A 120 -10.94 -14.03 5.94
CA PRO A 120 -10.93 -14.51 7.33
C PRO A 120 -9.52 -14.61 7.91
N PHE A 121 -8.49 -14.28 7.13
CA PHE A 121 -7.09 -14.45 7.51
C PHE A 121 -6.43 -13.16 8.01
N TYR A 122 -7.04 -11.99 7.78
CA TYR A 122 -6.47 -10.76 8.31
C TYR A 122 -6.56 -10.71 9.83
N LYS A 123 -5.56 -10.14 10.47
CA LYS A 123 -5.42 -10.06 11.92
C LYS A 123 -5.34 -8.61 12.36
N LYS A 124 -5.84 -8.33 13.56
CA LYS A 124 -5.54 -7.08 14.25
C LYS A 124 -4.15 -7.18 14.85
N MET A 125 -3.27 -6.26 14.49
CA MET A 125 -1.90 -6.20 15.02
C MET A 125 -1.62 -4.82 15.57
N THR A 126 -0.92 -4.76 16.71
CA THR A 126 -0.43 -3.50 17.27
C THR A 126 0.90 -3.12 16.61
N VAL A 127 1.36 -1.90 16.88
CA VAL A 127 2.68 -1.44 16.42
C VAL A 127 3.79 -2.33 16.99
N GLU A 128 3.73 -2.69 18.28
CA GLU A 128 4.74 -3.51 18.95
C GLU A 128 4.87 -4.89 18.30
N HIS A 129 3.75 -5.50 17.93
CA HIS A 129 3.76 -6.79 17.24
C HIS A 129 4.42 -6.67 15.86
N LEU A 130 4.10 -5.63 15.08
CA LEU A 130 4.76 -5.44 13.78
C LEU A 130 6.25 -5.11 13.91
N ILE A 131 6.66 -4.37 14.95
CA ILE A 131 8.08 -4.15 15.24
C ILE A 131 8.77 -5.49 15.50
N SER A 132 8.21 -6.34 16.34
CA SER A 132 8.76 -7.69 16.61
C SER A 132 8.87 -8.52 15.32
N GLU A 133 7.86 -8.46 14.43
CA GLU A 133 7.89 -9.15 13.14
C GLU A 133 8.99 -8.62 12.21
N ILE A 134 9.33 -7.33 12.27
CA ILE A 134 10.42 -6.71 11.50
C ILE A 134 11.78 -7.10 12.09
N GLU A 135 11.92 -7.13 13.41
CA GLU A 135 13.15 -7.50 14.11
C GLU A 135 13.64 -8.91 13.73
N GLU A 136 12.72 -9.85 13.54
CA GLU A 136 13.05 -11.23 13.14
C GLU A 136 13.83 -11.32 11.82
N VAL A 137 13.70 -10.32 10.94
CA VAL A 137 14.29 -10.33 9.59
C VAL A 137 15.17 -9.13 9.30
N LYS A 138 15.40 -8.26 10.29
CA LYS A 138 16.08 -6.96 10.13
C LYS A 138 17.44 -7.05 9.42
N ASP A 139 18.20 -8.11 9.69
CA ASP A 139 19.55 -8.30 9.12
C ASP A 139 19.52 -8.75 7.65
N PHE A 140 18.36 -9.19 7.14
CA PHE A 140 18.20 -9.71 5.78
C PHE A 140 17.47 -8.74 4.84
N ILE A 141 16.90 -7.66 5.38
CA ILE A 141 16.11 -6.68 4.62
C ILE A 141 16.80 -5.31 4.61
N SER A 142 16.62 -4.56 3.52
CA SER A 142 17.05 -3.17 3.40
C SER A 142 15.96 -2.16 3.78
N GLY A 143 14.75 -2.65 4.07
CA GLY A 143 13.61 -1.81 4.37
C GLY A 143 12.29 -2.55 4.46
N ILE A 144 11.24 -1.81 4.75
CA ILE A 144 9.85 -2.28 4.72
C ILE A 144 9.06 -1.60 3.61
N THR A 145 8.08 -2.31 3.04
CA THR A 145 7.03 -1.73 2.21
C THR A 145 5.69 -1.99 2.87
N VAL A 146 4.88 -0.96 3.05
CA VAL A 146 3.47 -1.14 3.46
C VAL A 146 2.59 -1.06 2.21
N SER A 147 1.71 -2.05 2.03
CA SER A 147 0.87 -2.23 0.83
C SER A 147 -0.49 -2.85 1.25
N GLY A 148 -1.17 -3.59 0.36
CA GLY A 148 -2.40 -4.34 0.66
C GLY A 148 -3.61 -3.82 -0.10
N GLY A 149 -4.62 -3.37 0.64
CA GLY A 149 -5.72 -2.59 0.11
C GLY A 149 -5.27 -1.16 -0.19
N GLU A 150 -5.89 -0.17 0.46
CA GLU A 150 -5.39 1.20 0.48
C GLU A 150 -4.80 1.49 1.86
N VAL A 151 -3.48 1.34 1.95
CA VAL A 151 -2.75 1.41 3.22
C VAL A 151 -2.90 2.75 3.93
N MET A 152 -3.04 3.85 3.19
CA MET A 152 -3.19 5.19 3.76
C MET A 152 -4.56 5.44 4.42
N LEU A 153 -5.53 4.52 4.28
CA LEU A 153 -6.74 4.53 5.11
C LEU A 153 -6.42 4.36 6.61
N GLN A 154 -5.24 3.83 6.94
CA GLN A 154 -4.77 3.59 8.30
C GLN A 154 -3.57 4.51 8.66
N SER A 155 -3.51 5.73 8.11
CA SER A 155 -2.38 6.67 8.25
C SER A 155 -1.97 7.00 9.69
N GLU A 156 -2.92 7.03 10.63
CA GLU A 156 -2.62 7.24 12.06
C GLU A 156 -1.78 6.10 12.64
N PHE A 157 -2.12 4.85 12.30
CA PHE A 157 -1.33 3.68 12.67
C PHE A 157 0.02 3.68 11.96
N LEU A 158 0.06 4.00 10.66
CA LEU A 158 1.31 4.07 9.89
C LEU A 158 2.29 5.09 10.48
N LYS A 159 1.80 6.27 10.89
CA LYS A 159 2.62 7.28 11.56
C LYS A 159 3.33 6.70 12.77
N GLN A 160 2.60 6.00 13.64
CA GLN A 160 3.18 5.39 14.83
C GLN A 160 4.18 4.28 14.47
N LEU A 161 3.82 3.40 13.55
CA LEU A 161 4.73 2.36 13.07
C LEU A 161 6.04 2.95 12.52
N PHE A 162 5.97 4.00 11.71
CA PHE A 162 7.15 4.61 11.10
C PHE A 162 8.01 5.35 12.13
N ILE A 163 7.40 6.05 13.08
CA ILE A 163 8.12 6.64 14.22
C ILE A 163 8.84 5.53 14.99
N SER A 164 8.14 4.46 15.34
CA SER A 164 8.73 3.33 16.06
C SER A 164 9.92 2.74 15.33
N ILE A 165 9.83 2.50 14.01
CA ILE A 165 10.96 2.01 13.20
C ILE A 165 12.12 3.01 13.19
N LYS A 166 11.88 4.29 12.88
CA LYS A 166 12.93 5.30 12.72
C LYS A 166 13.60 5.69 14.04
N THR A 167 12.93 5.47 15.18
CA THR A 167 13.47 5.69 16.52
C THR A 167 14.03 4.42 17.17
N HIS A 168 13.79 3.26 16.58
CA HIS A 168 14.31 1.99 17.10
C HIS A 168 15.84 1.93 16.95
N PRO A 169 16.59 1.54 18.00
CA PRO A 169 18.05 1.44 17.93
C PRO A 169 18.56 0.52 16.83
N GLU A 170 17.83 -0.56 16.54
CA GLU A 170 18.24 -1.59 15.59
C GLU A 170 17.52 -1.52 14.24
N LEU A 171 16.45 -0.73 14.10
CA LEU A 171 15.66 -0.68 12.85
C LEU A 171 15.74 0.66 12.12
N ASN A 172 16.32 1.70 12.73
CA ASN A 172 16.36 3.06 12.16
C ASN A 172 17.06 3.15 10.78
N HIS A 173 17.92 2.17 10.46
CA HIS A 173 18.62 2.05 9.20
C HIS A 173 17.72 1.56 8.05
N LEU A 174 16.55 0.99 8.36
CA LEU A 174 15.61 0.47 7.38
C LEU A 174 14.89 1.60 6.63
N SER A 175 14.86 1.48 5.30
CA SER A 175 14.05 2.35 4.46
C SER A 175 12.56 2.00 4.55
N ILE A 176 11.67 2.99 4.45
CA ILE A 176 10.22 2.82 4.51
C ILE A 176 9.61 3.29 3.20
N LEU A 177 8.93 2.37 2.50
CA LEU A 177 8.14 2.67 1.31
C LEU A 177 6.66 2.44 1.55
N VAL A 178 5.82 3.26 0.93
CA VAL A 178 4.37 3.13 0.96
C VAL A 178 3.87 2.88 -0.45
N ASP A 179 3.17 1.77 -0.65
CA ASP A 179 2.49 1.42 -1.89
C ASP A 179 1.00 1.73 -1.76
N SER A 180 0.51 2.69 -2.56
CA SER A 180 -0.83 3.25 -2.42
C SER A 180 -1.47 3.49 -3.78
N ASN A 181 -2.79 3.38 -3.83
CA ASN A 181 -3.57 3.75 -5.02
C ASN A 181 -3.75 5.27 -5.16
N GLY A 182 -3.41 6.06 -4.13
CA GLY A 182 -3.40 7.53 -4.18
C GLY A 182 -4.77 8.20 -4.04
N ASN A 183 -5.87 7.46 -3.87
CA ASN A 183 -7.22 8.03 -3.76
C ASN A 183 -7.52 8.53 -2.34
N ILE A 184 -6.71 9.45 -1.85
CA ILE A 184 -6.68 9.87 -0.44
C ILE A 184 -6.58 11.39 -0.34
N ASP A 185 -7.07 11.94 0.77
CA ASP A 185 -6.96 13.38 1.06
C ASP A 185 -5.54 13.76 1.49
N GLU A 186 -5.11 14.96 1.10
CA GLU A 186 -3.73 15.43 1.29
C GLU A 186 -3.26 15.42 2.75
N ASN A 187 -4.17 15.67 3.69
CA ASN A 187 -3.89 15.65 5.12
C ASN A 187 -3.34 14.30 5.61
N ARG A 188 -3.68 13.18 4.96
CA ARG A 188 -3.17 11.86 5.33
C ARG A 188 -1.72 11.66 4.92
N TRP A 189 -1.31 12.20 3.76
CA TRP A 189 0.11 12.20 3.36
C TRP A 189 0.95 12.94 4.38
N ASN A 190 0.51 14.15 4.76
CA ASN A 190 1.18 15.00 5.74
C ASN A 190 1.44 14.31 7.09
N GLN A 191 0.64 13.33 7.49
CA GLN A 191 0.84 12.61 8.76
C GLN A 191 2.12 11.77 8.79
N VAL A 192 2.61 11.32 7.63
CA VAL A 192 3.70 10.34 7.52
C VAL A 192 4.91 10.83 6.72
N LEU A 193 4.82 11.98 6.03
CA LEU A 193 5.84 12.50 5.11
C LEU A 193 7.26 12.55 5.70
N ASP A 194 7.38 12.91 6.99
CA ASP A 194 8.66 13.07 7.67
C ASP A 194 9.37 11.75 7.97
N TRP A 195 8.63 10.63 7.96
CA TRP A 195 9.10 9.32 8.43
C TRP A 195 9.27 8.30 7.30
N VAL A 196 8.73 8.60 6.12
CA VAL A 196 8.74 7.73 4.95
C VAL A 196 9.85 8.15 3.98
N ASP A 197 10.51 7.19 3.36
CA ASP A 197 11.55 7.45 2.36
C ASP A 197 10.95 7.70 0.98
N GLY A 198 9.81 7.06 0.68
CA GLY A 198 9.18 7.18 -0.63
C GLY A 198 7.78 6.58 -0.74
N PHE A 199 7.03 7.07 -1.73
CA PHE A 199 5.73 6.53 -2.13
C PHE A 199 5.80 5.94 -3.54
N MET A 200 5.10 4.83 -3.72
CA MET A 200 4.85 4.19 -4.99
C MET A 200 3.36 4.30 -5.27
N LEU A 201 3.00 5.00 -6.34
CA LEU A 201 1.59 5.21 -6.71
C LEU A 201 1.27 4.57 -8.06
N ASP A 202 0.00 4.24 -8.26
CA ASP A 202 -0.53 3.82 -9.56
C ASP A 202 -1.29 4.95 -10.26
N ILE A 203 -1.04 5.14 -11.55
CA ILE A 203 -1.99 5.77 -12.47
C ILE A 203 -2.73 4.66 -13.22
N LYS A 204 -4.01 4.46 -12.88
CA LYS A 204 -4.81 3.36 -13.47
C LYS A 204 -5.43 3.75 -14.82
N ALA A 205 -5.68 5.05 -15.02
CA ALA A 205 -6.04 5.72 -16.26
C ALA A 205 -5.97 7.23 -16.02
N TYR A 206 -5.69 8.01 -17.07
CA TYR A 206 -5.78 9.47 -17.07
C TYR A 206 -7.20 9.95 -17.39
N SER A 207 -7.91 9.27 -18.30
CA SER A 207 -9.33 9.55 -18.53
C SER A 207 -10.16 9.18 -17.29
N SER A 208 -10.90 10.16 -16.76
CA SER A 208 -11.75 9.96 -15.57
C SER A 208 -12.84 8.90 -15.79
N ASP A 209 -13.40 8.84 -17.01
CA ASP A 209 -14.41 7.85 -17.38
C ASP A 209 -13.82 6.44 -17.47
N VAL A 210 -12.63 6.31 -18.08
CA VAL A 210 -11.91 5.03 -18.11
C VAL A 210 -11.53 4.60 -16.70
N HIS A 211 -11.02 5.52 -15.88
CA HIS A 211 -10.66 5.25 -14.51
C HIS A 211 -11.87 4.76 -13.70
N LYS A 212 -13.03 5.41 -13.87
CA LYS A 212 -14.29 5.00 -13.22
C LYS A 212 -14.74 3.62 -13.67
N LYS A 213 -14.60 3.27 -14.96
CA LYS A 213 -14.88 1.91 -15.47
C LYS A 213 -13.94 0.87 -14.86
N ILE A 214 -12.65 1.20 -14.68
CA ILE A 214 -11.66 0.30 -14.10
C ILE A 214 -11.85 0.13 -12.60
N THR A 215 -12.11 1.21 -11.87
CA THR A 215 -11.95 1.25 -10.39
C THR A 215 -13.24 1.46 -9.61
N GLY A 216 -14.29 1.97 -10.27
CA GLY A 216 -15.51 2.48 -9.65
C GLY A 216 -15.47 3.97 -9.26
N HIS A 217 -14.30 4.63 -9.35
CA HIS A 217 -14.10 6.01 -8.88
C HIS A 217 -13.45 6.90 -9.94
N THR A 218 -13.59 8.22 -9.82
CA THR A 218 -12.82 9.18 -10.63
C THR A 218 -11.37 9.27 -10.12
N ASN A 219 -10.46 9.87 -10.91
CA ASN A 219 -9.02 9.90 -10.63
C ASN A 219 -8.47 11.24 -10.13
N GLU A 220 -9.32 12.26 -9.94
CA GLU A 220 -8.88 13.61 -9.58
C GLU A 220 -7.98 13.63 -8.32
N LYS A 221 -8.41 12.96 -7.25
CA LYS A 221 -7.61 12.83 -6.01
C LYS A 221 -6.28 12.11 -6.21
N ILE A 222 -6.25 11.13 -7.11
CA ILE A 222 -5.05 10.34 -7.41
C ILE A 222 -4.04 11.22 -8.16
N LEU A 223 -4.49 11.91 -9.21
CA LEU A 223 -3.64 12.83 -9.98
C LEU A 223 -3.10 13.97 -9.10
N ASN A 224 -3.92 14.49 -8.17
CA ASN A 224 -3.48 15.49 -7.19
C ASN A 224 -2.48 14.91 -6.19
N SER A 225 -2.69 13.69 -5.70
CA SER A 225 -1.74 13.02 -4.81
C SER A 225 -0.39 12.77 -5.48
N ILE A 226 -0.38 12.36 -6.75
CA ILE A 226 0.86 12.18 -7.53
C ILE A 226 1.63 13.51 -7.61
N ARG A 227 0.97 14.59 -8.05
CA ARG A 227 1.61 15.92 -8.13
C ARG A 227 2.09 16.43 -6.78
N TYR A 228 1.28 16.22 -5.73
CA TYR A 228 1.62 16.64 -4.39
C TYR A 228 2.88 15.93 -3.88
N LEU A 229 2.93 14.60 -3.97
CA LEU A 229 4.08 13.82 -3.49
C LEU A 229 5.33 14.07 -4.33
N ASP A 230 5.18 14.31 -5.64
CA ASP A 230 6.28 14.74 -6.50
C ASP A 230 6.83 16.11 -6.06
N SER A 231 5.96 17.09 -5.78
CA SER A 231 6.37 18.41 -5.27
C SER A 231 7.09 18.37 -3.90
N LYS A 232 6.92 17.28 -3.15
CA LYS A 232 7.61 17.02 -1.88
C LYS A 232 8.89 16.21 -2.04
N ASN A 233 9.27 15.84 -3.27
CA ASN A 233 10.35 14.88 -3.57
C ASN A 233 10.15 13.54 -2.84
N LYS A 234 8.90 13.09 -2.73
CA LYS A 234 8.52 11.86 -2.03
C LYS A 234 7.85 10.84 -2.94
N LEU A 235 7.49 11.19 -4.16
CA LEU A 235 7.07 10.21 -5.17
C LEU A 235 8.31 9.47 -5.69
N SER A 236 8.46 8.19 -5.33
CA SER A 236 9.61 7.37 -5.75
C SER A 236 9.31 6.55 -6.99
N GLU A 237 8.06 6.11 -7.17
CA GLU A 237 7.66 5.28 -8.29
C GLU A 237 6.24 5.61 -8.74
N LEU A 238 6.02 5.68 -10.05
CA LEU A 238 4.70 5.76 -10.68
C LEU A 238 4.51 4.56 -11.61
N ARG A 239 3.42 3.82 -11.38
CA ARG A 239 3.10 2.57 -12.06
C ARG A 239 1.88 2.73 -12.96
N LEU A 240 1.91 2.08 -14.11
CA LEU A 240 0.76 1.91 -14.98
C LEU A 240 0.54 0.42 -15.24
N VAL A 241 -0.61 -0.12 -14.86
CA VAL A 241 -1.03 -1.45 -15.34
C VAL A 241 -1.72 -1.28 -16.68
N LEU A 242 -1.20 -1.91 -17.74
CA LEU A 242 -1.77 -1.86 -19.08
C LEU A 242 -2.93 -2.87 -19.21
N VAL A 243 -4.12 -2.35 -19.46
CA VAL A 243 -5.40 -3.08 -19.52
C VAL A 243 -6.06 -2.89 -20.90
N PRO A 244 -5.97 -3.91 -21.78
CA PRO A 244 -6.59 -3.87 -23.10
C PRO A 244 -8.08 -3.55 -23.09
N GLY A 245 -8.48 -2.63 -23.98
CA GLY A 245 -9.85 -2.15 -24.12
C GLY A 245 -10.25 -1.07 -23.10
N TYR A 246 -9.33 -0.68 -22.20
CA TYR A 246 -9.58 0.36 -21.21
C TYR A 246 -8.56 1.50 -21.32
N ASN A 247 -7.29 1.24 -21.01
CA ASN A 247 -6.25 2.29 -20.92
C ASN A 247 -5.08 2.09 -21.91
N ASN A 248 -5.26 1.26 -22.94
CA ASN A 248 -4.22 0.92 -23.92
C ASN A 248 -4.35 1.66 -25.27
N SER A 249 -5.32 2.57 -25.43
CA SER A 249 -5.41 3.37 -26.65
C SER A 249 -4.21 4.31 -26.75
N LYS A 250 -3.74 4.58 -27.97
CA LYS A 250 -2.61 5.49 -28.22
C LYS A 250 -2.77 6.85 -27.52
N GLU A 251 -3.93 7.49 -27.66
CA GLU A 251 -4.24 8.80 -27.06
C GLU A 251 -4.14 8.80 -25.53
N GLU A 252 -4.71 7.78 -24.88
CA GLU A 252 -4.61 7.61 -23.42
C GLU A 252 -3.15 7.45 -22.97
N ILE A 253 -2.36 6.63 -23.67
CA ILE A 253 -0.95 6.41 -23.35
C ILE A 253 -0.12 7.67 -23.59
N GLU A 254 -0.36 8.40 -24.69
CA GLU A 254 0.29 9.69 -24.96
C GLU A 254 -0.01 10.71 -23.85
N THR A 255 -1.25 10.74 -23.36
CA THR A 255 -1.65 11.61 -22.26
C THR A 255 -0.97 11.22 -20.95
N ILE A 256 -0.91 9.92 -20.64
CA ILE A 256 -0.19 9.39 -19.48
C ILE A 256 1.30 9.70 -19.61
N SER A 257 1.89 9.53 -20.79
CA SER A 257 3.30 9.83 -21.07
C SER A 257 3.61 11.31 -20.80
N GLY A 258 2.80 12.23 -21.34
CA GLY A 258 2.94 13.67 -21.07
C GLY A 258 2.81 14.01 -19.58
N PHE A 259 1.91 13.33 -18.86
CA PHE A 259 1.83 13.50 -17.40
C PHE A 259 3.07 12.96 -16.68
N MET A 260 3.56 11.77 -17.03
CA MET A 260 4.78 11.19 -16.45
C MET A 260 6.02 12.04 -16.71
N GLN A 261 6.11 12.69 -17.88
CA GLN A 261 7.18 13.62 -18.25
C GLN A 261 7.15 14.92 -17.45
N SER A 262 5.98 15.32 -16.94
CA SER A 262 5.85 16.51 -16.09
C SER A 262 6.35 16.32 -14.65
N LEU A 263 6.63 15.07 -14.26
CA LEU A 263 7.11 14.72 -12.93
C LEU A 263 8.64 14.80 -12.84
N SER A 264 9.17 14.79 -11.62
CA SER A 264 10.62 14.79 -11.40
C SER A 264 11.32 13.62 -12.11
N PRO A 265 12.53 13.83 -12.65
CA PRO A 265 13.23 12.81 -13.43
C PRO A 265 13.62 11.58 -12.61
N GLU A 266 13.82 11.75 -11.30
CA GLU A 266 14.17 10.70 -10.35
C GLU A 266 13.02 9.73 -10.08
N VAL A 267 11.77 10.12 -10.34
CA VAL A 267 10.60 9.24 -10.18
C VAL A 267 10.80 8.04 -11.09
N ARG A 268 10.79 6.82 -10.55
CA ARG A 268 10.85 5.60 -11.35
C ARG A 268 9.52 5.40 -12.06
N LYS A 269 9.55 5.13 -13.37
CA LYS A 269 8.33 4.85 -14.16
C LYS A 269 8.26 3.37 -14.49
N VAL A 270 7.13 2.74 -14.20
CA VAL A 270 6.94 1.28 -14.36
C VAL A 270 5.69 0.98 -15.18
N LEU A 271 5.85 0.22 -16.25
CA LEU A 271 4.76 -0.36 -17.01
C LEU A 271 4.57 -1.81 -16.59
N ILE A 272 3.38 -2.15 -16.12
CA ILE A 272 3.01 -3.48 -15.64
C ILE A 272 2.05 -4.12 -16.63
N LYS A 273 2.37 -5.33 -17.07
CA LYS A 273 1.44 -6.14 -17.86
C LYS A 273 0.30 -6.67 -16.98
N LEU A 274 -0.96 -6.46 -17.39
CA LEU A 274 -2.08 -7.18 -16.80
C LEU A 274 -1.87 -8.71 -16.91
N ARG A 275 -1.98 -9.38 -15.77
CA ARG A 275 -2.06 -10.85 -15.67
C ARG A 275 -3.47 -11.26 -15.32
N LYS A 276 -4.07 -12.15 -16.11
CA LYS A 276 -5.43 -12.63 -15.88
C LYS A 276 -5.50 -13.61 -14.70
N HIS A 277 -4.41 -14.32 -14.43
CA HIS A 277 -4.33 -15.19 -13.25
C HIS A 277 -4.48 -14.38 -11.96
N GLY A 278 -5.31 -14.85 -11.03
CA GLY A 278 -5.54 -14.22 -9.72
C GLY A 278 -6.63 -13.16 -9.67
N ILE A 279 -7.20 -12.72 -10.80
CA ILE A 279 -8.34 -11.78 -10.79
C ILE A 279 -9.67 -12.52 -10.57
N ARG A 280 -10.67 -11.79 -10.05
CA ARG A 280 -12.02 -12.32 -9.80
C ARG A 280 -12.67 -12.88 -11.08
N GLU A 281 -13.36 -14.00 -10.97
CA GLU A 281 -13.96 -14.75 -12.09
C GLU A 281 -14.87 -13.89 -12.97
N LYS A 282 -15.68 -13.02 -12.38
CA LYS A 282 -16.56 -12.08 -13.13
C LYS A 282 -15.81 -11.14 -14.07
N TYR A 283 -14.49 -10.97 -13.91
CA TYR A 283 -13.65 -10.13 -14.77
C TYR A 283 -12.71 -10.94 -15.68
N HIS A 284 -12.90 -12.25 -15.81
CA HIS A 284 -12.11 -13.09 -16.71
C HIS A 284 -12.33 -12.79 -18.20
N TYR A 285 -13.29 -11.93 -18.56
CA TYR A 285 -13.40 -11.39 -19.91
C TYR A 285 -12.27 -10.41 -20.26
N LEU A 286 -11.53 -9.89 -19.28
CA LEU A 286 -10.34 -9.07 -19.52
C LEU A 286 -9.28 -9.90 -20.24
N SER A 287 -8.68 -9.30 -21.26
CA SER A 287 -7.57 -9.89 -22.01
C SER A 287 -6.25 -9.36 -21.49
N GLU A 288 -5.21 -10.20 -21.48
CA GLU A 288 -3.86 -9.72 -21.26
C GLU A 288 -3.38 -8.93 -22.48
N PRO A 289 -2.53 -7.89 -22.31
CA PRO A 289 -2.02 -7.13 -23.44
C PRO A 289 -1.16 -7.99 -24.35
N THR A 290 -1.37 -7.80 -25.65
CA THR A 290 -0.58 -8.43 -26.71
C THR A 290 0.82 -7.84 -26.76
N GLN A 291 1.74 -8.48 -27.50
CA GLN A 291 3.06 -7.90 -27.74
C GLN A 291 2.97 -6.55 -28.47
N LEU A 292 1.97 -6.37 -29.33
CA LEU A 292 1.75 -5.10 -30.04
C LEU A 292 1.27 -4.00 -29.09
N ASP A 293 0.34 -4.31 -28.17
CA ASP A 293 -0.11 -3.36 -27.14
C ASP A 293 1.07 -2.87 -26.29
N ILE A 294 1.95 -3.80 -25.88
CA ILE A 294 3.12 -3.49 -25.06
C ILE A 294 4.13 -2.68 -25.86
N ALA A 295 4.45 -3.09 -27.09
CA ALA A 295 5.41 -2.38 -27.93
C ALA A 295 4.98 -0.93 -28.18
N GLN A 296 3.69 -0.70 -28.48
CA GLN A 296 3.13 0.64 -28.63
C GLN A 296 3.26 1.46 -27.34
N ALA A 297 2.91 0.85 -26.19
CA ALA A 297 3.02 1.54 -24.90
C ALA A 297 4.46 1.92 -24.56
N VAL A 298 5.39 1.00 -24.77
CA VAL A 298 6.83 1.20 -24.56
C VAL A 298 7.36 2.30 -25.47
N GLU A 299 7.07 2.27 -26.77
CA GLU A 299 7.49 3.29 -27.73
C GLU A 299 7.07 4.71 -27.30
N ILE A 300 5.84 4.86 -26.81
CA ILE A 300 5.28 6.16 -26.38
C ILE A 300 5.83 6.59 -25.01
N LEU A 301 6.08 5.64 -24.10
CA LEU A 301 6.55 5.93 -22.74
C LEU A 301 8.07 6.09 -22.65
N GLU A 302 8.84 5.47 -23.55
CA GLU A 302 10.31 5.57 -23.64
C GLU A 302 10.78 6.75 -24.49
N SER A 303 9.89 7.50 -25.14
CA SER A 303 10.28 8.61 -26.01
C SER A 303 10.99 9.77 -25.28
N ASP A 304 11.32 9.63 -23.98
CA ASP A 304 12.04 10.62 -23.19
C ASP A 304 13.06 10.01 -22.20
N LYS A 305 13.98 10.84 -21.69
CA LYS A 305 15.24 10.56 -20.94
C LYS A 305 15.13 9.77 -19.61
N HIS A 306 14.01 9.11 -19.34
CA HIS A 306 13.76 8.36 -18.12
C HIS A 306 13.83 6.86 -18.38
N LYS A 307 14.38 6.11 -17.42
CA LYS A 307 14.44 4.64 -17.51
C LYS A 307 13.06 4.06 -17.20
N LEU A 308 12.28 3.74 -18.24
CA LEU A 308 11.06 2.93 -18.12
C LEU A 308 11.45 1.51 -17.73
N LEU A 309 10.69 0.91 -16.82
CA LEU A 309 10.84 -0.49 -16.47
C LEU A 309 9.56 -1.24 -16.78
N VAL A 310 9.68 -2.31 -17.58
CA VAL A 310 8.56 -3.13 -18.01
C VAL A 310 8.59 -4.45 -17.25
N ILE A 311 7.50 -4.78 -16.55
CA ILE A 311 7.36 -5.98 -15.71
C ILE A 311 6.07 -6.76 -15.97
#